data_AF-A0A847CY28-F1
#
_entry.id   AF-A0A847CY28-F1
#
_cell.length_a   1.000
_cell.length_b   1.000
_cell.length_c   1.000
_cell.angle_alpha   90.00
_cell.angle_beta   90.00
_cell.angle_gamma   90.00
#
_symmetry.space_group_name_H-M   'P 1'
#
loop_
_entity.id
_entity.type
_entity.pdbx_description
1 polymer ?
#
loop_
_entity_poly.entity_id
_entity_poly.type
_entity_poly.pdbx_seq_one_letter_code
_entity_poly.pdbx_strand_id
1 'polypeptide(L)'
;MLYNIKFSPTGGTAKVSDHLAKYLNMEKRDVDLMKESPKLEFSKNDLIIFAAPVYSGRIPQIAKDYIKTLSGKGAKAVSLAVYGNRDYDNALLEMNEALEEGGFEVIGSGAFVSKHSIITSIASKRPDENDLKDIEKFGDNILELFAKGIKLNPPEVKGSGPFEEIKPGSKIDCNEDCIFCGDCVEVCPVGVIPEDEPNTTMDGCIMCMACREICPVDARGLEPERYEVTKARLDELTKEHRPNEMYYATVK
;
A
#
# COMPACT_ATOMS: atom_id res chain seq x y z
N MET A 1 -18.21 -11.64 -6.27
CA MET A 1 -17.65 -11.52 -4.90
C MET A 1 -16.67 -10.35 -4.89
N LEU A 2 -16.52 -9.63 -3.78
CA LEU A 2 -15.46 -8.63 -3.58
C LEU A 2 -14.26 -9.29 -2.90
N TYR A 3 -13.05 -9.01 -3.36
CA TYR A 3 -11.83 -9.41 -2.68
C TYR A 3 -11.06 -8.15 -2.29
N ASN A 4 -10.83 -7.97 -1.00
CA ASN A 4 -10.09 -6.84 -0.46
C ASN A 4 -8.68 -7.31 -0.08
N ILE A 5 -7.76 -7.17 -1.03
CA ILE A 5 -6.38 -7.62 -0.93
C ILE A 5 -5.52 -6.42 -0.55
N LYS A 6 -4.80 -6.52 0.57
CA LYS A 6 -4.02 -5.41 1.11
C LYS A 6 -2.68 -5.85 1.67
N PHE A 7 -1.66 -5.03 1.45
CA PHE A 7 -0.42 -5.06 2.21
C PHE A 7 -0.38 -3.79 3.06
N SER A 8 -0.37 -3.89 4.40
CA SER A 8 -0.43 -2.70 5.27
C SER A 8 0.42 -2.81 6.54
N PRO A 9 1.74 -2.66 6.42
CA PRO A 9 2.67 -2.83 7.55
C PRO A 9 2.39 -1.92 8.76
N THR A 10 1.85 -0.71 8.54
CA THR A 10 1.52 0.27 9.60
C THR A 10 0.03 0.67 9.60
N GLY A 11 -0.82 -0.14 8.96
CA GLY A 11 -2.28 0.00 9.01
C GLY A 11 -2.91 1.13 8.16
N GLY A 12 -2.14 2.11 7.68
CA GLY A 12 -2.67 3.22 6.86
C GLY A 12 -3.39 2.75 5.58
N THR A 13 -2.77 1.85 4.84
CA THR A 13 -3.36 1.23 3.64
C THR A 13 -4.64 0.46 3.96
N ALA A 14 -4.64 -0.31 5.06
CA ALA A 14 -5.82 -1.07 5.50
C ALA A 14 -6.99 -0.13 5.85
N LYS A 15 -6.73 1.01 6.51
CA LYS A 15 -7.79 1.99 6.80
C LYS A 15 -8.51 2.46 5.52
N VAL A 16 -7.75 2.77 4.47
CA VAL A 16 -8.31 3.21 3.18
C VAL A 16 -9.07 2.07 2.49
N SER A 17 -8.44 0.90 2.35
CA SER A 17 -9.02 -0.23 1.61
C SER A 17 -10.25 -0.79 2.31
N ASP A 18 -10.23 -0.88 3.64
CA ASP A 18 -11.33 -1.41 4.44
C ASP A 18 -12.52 -0.44 4.46
N HIS A 19 -12.26 0.87 4.45
CA HIS A 19 -13.33 1.87 4.30
C HIS A 19 -14.02 1.74 2.95
N LEU A 20 -13.25 1.66 1.86
CA LEU A 20 -13.81 1.44 0.51
C LEU A 20 -14.59 0.12 0.45
N ALA A 21 -13.98 -0.99 0.88
CA ALA A 21 -14.62 -2.31 0.84
C ALA A 21 -15.93 -2.34 1.65
N LYS A 22 -15.97 -1.67 2.80
CA LYS A 22 -17.18 -1.51 3.60
C LYS A 22 -18.24 -0.67 2.86
N TYR A 23 -17.83 0.43 2.23
CA TYR A 23 -18.75 1.31 1.50
C TYR A 23 -19.39 0.62 0.30
N LEU A 24 -18.62 -0.17 -0.46
CA LEU A 24 -19.16 -0.95 -1.59
C LEU A 24 -20.24 -1.97 -1.18
N ASN A 25 -20.24 -2.40 0.08
CA ASN A 25 -21.28 -3.25 0.69
C ASN A 25 -21.59 -4.53 -0.12
N MET A 26 -20.54 -5.16 -0.64
CA MET A 26 -20.62 -6.44 -1.36
C MET A 26 -20.24 -7.60 -0.44
N GLU A 27 -20.70 -8.81 -0.75
CA GLU A 27 -20.14 -10.02 -0.15
C GLU A 27 -18.62 -10.04 -0.41
N LYS A 28 -17.80 -10.14 0.65
CA LYS A 28 -16.37 -9.92 0.57
C LYS A 28 -15.51 -11.02 1.19
N ARG A 29 -14.30 -11.18 0.66
CA ARG A 29 -13.18 -11.91 1.26
C ARG A 29 -12.01 -10.95 1.47
N ASP A 30 -11.55 -10.80 2.70
CA ASP A 30 -10.32 -10.04 3.00
C ASP A 30 -9.09 -10.93 2.84
N VAL A 31 -8.01 -10.36 2.32
CA VAL A 31 -6.69 -10.98 2.22
C VAL A 31 -5.66 -9.98 2.73
N ASP A 32 -5.04 -10.31 3.86
CA ASP A 32 -3.98 -9.50 4.46
C ASP A 32 -2.62 -10.13 4.14
N LEU A 33 -1.87 -9.50 3.25
CA LEU A 33 -0.56 -9.97 2.78
C LEU A 33 0.52 -9.91 3.87
N MET A 34 0.23 -9.33 5.04
CA MET A 34 1.08 -9.46 6.22
C MET A 34 0.92 -10.83 6.90
N LYS A 35 -0.15 -11.58 6.59
CA LYS A 35 -0.50 -12.84 7.26
C LYS A 35 -0.46 -14.03 6.32
N GLU A 36 -1.04 -13.87 5.13
CA GLU A 36 -1.13 -14.95 4.15
C GLU A 36 -1.11 -14.43 2.72
N SER A 37 -0.58 -15.27 1.82
CA SER A 37 -0.52 -15.02 0.38
C SER A 37 -1.16 -16.19 -0.36
N PRO A 38 -2.49 -16.38 -0.25
CA PRO A 38 -3.17 -17.51 -0.87
C PRO A 38 -3.14 -17.42 -2.39
N LYS A 39 -3.06 -18.57 -3.08
CA LYS A 39 -3.31 -18.58 -4.52
C LYS A 39 -4.79 -18.38 -4.78
N LEU A 40 -5.14 -17.37 -5.58
CA LEU A 40 -6.52 -17.03 -5.92
C LEU A 40 -6.69 -17.00 -7.43
N GLU A 41 -7.80 -17.57 -7.88
CA GLU A 41 -8.27 -17.46 -9.25
C GLU A 41 -9.60 -16.71 -9.26
N PHE A 42 -9.74 -15.79 -10.19
CA PHE A 42 -10.90 -14.92 -10.30
C PHE A 42 -11.70 -15.20 -11.56
N SER A 43 -12.87 -14.57 -11.64
CA SER A 43 -13.73 -14.57 -12.81
C SER A 43 -14.18 -13.15 -13.13
N LYS A 44 -14.72 -12.94 -14.33
CA LYS A 44 -15.33 -11.66 -14.75
C LYS A 44 -16.44 -11.10 -13.82
N ASN A 45 -16.96 -11.92 -12.90
CA ASN A 45 -18.00 -11.52 -11.94
C ASN A 45 -17.41 -11.05 -10.59
N ASP A 46 -16.09 -11.09 -10.46
CA ASP A 46 -15.39 -10.67 -9.25
C ASP A 46 -14.87 -9.24 -9.39
N LEU A 47 -14.88 -8.55 -8.25
CA LEU A 47 -14.25 -7.26 -8.06
C LEU A 47 -13.09 -7.44 -7.08
N ILE A 48 -11.91 -6.95 -7.42
CA ILE A 48 -10.78 -6.90 -6.50
C ILE A 48 -10.48 -5.45 -6.14
N ILE A 49 -10.25 -5.20 -4.86
CA ILE A 49 -9.49 -4.04 -4.39
C ILE A 49 -8.08 -4.56 -4.11
N PHE A 50 -7.09 -3.98 -4.75
CA PHE A 50 -5.69 -4.24 -4.48
C PHE A 50 -5.04 -2.98 -3.90
N ALA A 51 -4.64 -3.03 -2.63
CA ALA A 51 -4.15 -1.88 -1.90
C ALA A 51 -2.72 -2.08 -1.39
N ALA A 52 -1.83 -1.13 -1.67
CA ALA A 52 -0.46 -1.16 -1.19
C ALA A 52 0.03 0.25 -0.78
N PRO A 53 0.95 0.33 0.20
CA PRO A 53 1.64 1.58 0.50
C PRO A 53 2.58 1.96 -0.64
N VAL A 54 3.03 3.22 -0.67
CA VAL A 54 4.08 3.65 -1.60
C VAL A 54 5.42 3.77 -0.89
N TYR A 55 6.40 2.98 -1.34
CA TYR A 55 7.79 3.05 -0.86
C TYR A 55 8.69 3.44 -2.03
N SER A 56 9.44 4.53 -1.85
CA SER A 56 10.34 5.07 -2.88
C SER A 56 9.66 5.27 -4.25
N GLY A 57 8.39 5.71 -4.25
CA GLY A 57 7.63 6.00 -5.46
C GLY A 57 7.04 4.78 -6.19
N ARG A 58 7.01 3.63 -5.52
CA ARG A 58 6.68 2.32 -6.09
C ARG A 58 5.86 1.47 -5.13
N ILE A 59 5.25 0.40 -5.63
CA ILE A 59 4.64 -0.61 -4.75
C ILE A 59 5.72 -1.54 -4.17
N PRO A 60 5.53 -2.09 -2.95
CA PRO A 60 6.46 -3.05 -2.38
C PRO A 60 6.59 -4.29 -3.26
N GLN A 61 7.81 -4.81 -3.40
CA GLN A 61 8.08 -5.98 -4.25
C GLN A 61 7.24 -7.20 -3.84
N ILE A 62 7.01 -7.41 -2.54
CA ILE A 62 6.11 -8.46 -2.02
C ILE A 62 4.68 -8.35 -2.57
N ALA A 63 4.15 -7.14 -2.68
CA ALA A 63 2.82 -6.90 -3.24
C ALA A 63 2.82 -7.16 -4.75
N LYS A 64 3.86 -6.70 -5.46
CA LYS A 64 4.03 -6.93 -6.91
C LYS A 64 4.15 -8.42 -7.23
N ASP A 65 4.96 -9.16 -6.48
CA ASP A 65 5.15 -10.59 -6.70
C ASP A 65 3.89 -11.38 -6.37
N TYR A 66 3.13 -10.96 -5.36
CA TYR A 66 1.83 -11.55 -5.09
C TYR A 66 0.85 -11.37 -6.25
N ILE A 67 0.77 -10.17 -6.87
CA ILE A 67 -0.07 -9.94 -8.07
C ILE A 67 0.23 -10.97 -9.16
N LYS A 68 1.51 -11.28 -9.42
CA LYS A 68 1.93 -12.25 -10.45
C LYS A 68 1.46 -13.68 -10.17
N THR A 69 1.09 -14.00 -8.92
CA THR A 69 0.55 -15.31 -8.56
C THR A 69 -0.95 -15.43 -8.82
N LEU A 70 -1.63 -14.32 -9.10
CA LEU A 70 -3.08 -14.26 -9.31
C LEU A 70 -3.44 -14.56 -10.77
N SER A 71 -4.66 -15.07 -10.98
CA SER A 71 -5.23 -15.25 -12.31
C SER A 71 -6.53 -14.46 -12.43
N GLY A 72 -6.48 -13.29 -13.10
CA GLY A 72 -7.60 -12.35 -13.16
C GLY A 72 -8.77 -12.79 -14.02
N LYS A 73 -8.53 -13.46 -15.16
CA LYS A 73 -9.55 -13.99 -16.09
C LYS A 73 -10.69 -12.97 -16.39
N GLY A 74 -10.35 -11.70 -16.53
CA GLY A 74 -11.28 -10.59 -16.81
C GLY A 74 -12.01 -10.03 -15.59
N ALA A 75 -11.62 -10.40 -14.37
CA ALA A 75 -12.12 -9.78 -13.15
C ALA A 75 -11.81 -8.28 -13.14
N LYS A 76 -12.73 -7.48 -12.56
CA LYS A 76 -12.54 -6.04 -12.45
C LYS A 76 -11.62 -5.73 -11.28
N ALA A 77 -10.72 -4.77 -11.45
CA ALA A 77 -9.76 -4.38 -10.43
C ALA A 77 -9.81 -2.89 -10.08
N VAL A 78 -9.60 -2.61 -8.80
CA VAL A 78 -9.44 -1.28 -8.24
C VAL A 78 -8.08 -1.22 -7.56
N SER A 79 -7.19 -0.36 -8.04
CA SER A 79 -5.84 -0.19 -7.47
C SER A 79 -5.79 0.98 -6.50
N LEU A 80 -5.24 0.77 -5.30
CA LEU A 80 -5.12 1.79 -4.26
C LEU A 80 -3.65 1.98 -3.86
N ALA A 81 -3.07 3.12 -4.21
CA ALA A 81 -1.76 3.55 -3.73
C ALA A 81 -1.92 4.47 -2.52
N VAL A 82 -1.42 4.06 -1.35
CA VAL A 82 -1.55 4.84 -0.10
C VAL A 82 -0.20 5.39 0.33
N TYR A 83 -0.09 6.70 0.51
CA TYR A 83 1.22 7.34 0.65
C TYR A 83 1.27 8.47 1.68
N GLY A 84 2.48 8.77 2.16
CA GLY A 84 2.75 9.72 3.24
C GLY A 84 2.88 11.18 2.80
N ASN A 85 2.01 11.68 1.91
CA ASN A 85 1.94 13.09 1.48
C ASN A 85 3.09 13.63 0.60
N ARG A 86 4.15 12.86 0.31
CA ARG A 86 5.21 13.30 -0.64
C ARG A 86 4.72 13.29 -2.08
N ASP A 87 4.73 12.10 -2.65
CA ASP A 87 4.15 11.76 -3.94
C ASP A 87 4.05 10.23 -4.03
N TYR A 88 3.18 9.74 -4.91
CA TYR A 88 3.10 8.32 -5.23
C TYR A 88 3.93 7.92 -6.46
N ASP A 89 4.53 8.89 -7.16
CA ASP A 89 5.35 8.75 -8.36
C ASP A 89 4.74 7.75 -9.37
N ASN A 90 5.33 6.57 -9.49
CA ASN A 90 4.97 5.54 -10.48
C ASN A 90 4.14 4.39 -9.87
N ALA A 91 3.78 4.46 -8.58
CA ALA A 91 3.20 3.32 -7.87
C ALA A 91 1.86 2.86 -8.45
N LEU A 92 0.99 3.80 -8.87
CA LEU A 92 -0.29 3.44 -9.52
C LEU A 92 -0.06 2.84 -10.90
N LEU A 93 0.81 3.44 -11.73
CA LEU A 93 1.13 2.92 -13.06
C LEU A 93 1.68 1.49 -12.97
N GLU A 94 2.64 1.25 -12.08
CA GLU A 94 3.21 -0.08 -11.86
C GLU A 94 2.16 -1.09 -11.36
N MET A 95 1.29 -0.68 -10.43
CA MET A 95 0.25 -1.58 -9.91
C MET A 95 -0.76 -1.93 -11.01
N ASN A 96 -1.14 -0.96 -11.84
CA ASN A 96 -2.06 -1.18 -12.96
C ASN A 96 -1.45 -2.12 -13.99
N GLU A 97 -0.21 -1.89 -14.43
CA GLU A 97 0.49 -2.77 -15.37
C GLU A 97 0.58 -4.20 -14.84
N ALA A 98 0.94 -4.39 -13.57
CA ALA A 98 1.02 -5.73 -12.97
C ALA A 98 -0.35 -6.44 -12.91
N LEU A 99 -1.43 -5.71 -12.61
CA LEU A 99 -2.79 -6.24 -12.61
C LEU A 99 -3.24 -6.59 -14.04
N GLU A 100 -2.98 -5.73 -15.02
CA GLU A 100 -3.32 -5.99 -16.42
C GLU A 100 -2.57 -7.18 -16.99
N GLU A 101 -1.27 -7.32 -16.69
CA GLU A 101 -0.47 -8.52 -17.01
C GLU A 101 -1.07 -9.79 -16.40
N GLY A 102 -1.65 -9.69 -15.19
CA GLY A 102 -2.38 -10.76 -14.51
C GLY A 102 -3.77 -11.08 -15.10
N GLY A 103 -4.20 -10.36 -16.15
CA GLY A 103 -5.48 -10.56 -16.83
C GLY A 103 -6.67 -9.93 -16.11
N PHE A 104 -6.44 -8.91 -15.28
CA PHE A 104 -7.49 -8.08 -14.69
C PHE A 104 -7.85 -6.91 -15.61
N GLU A 105 -9.08 -6.40 -15.46
CA GLU A 105 -9.51 -5.15 -16.09
C GLU A 105 -9.59 -4.06 -15.02
N VAL A 106 -8.59 -3.18 -14.97
CA VAL A 106 -8.57 -2.07 -14.01
C VAL A 106 -9.67 -1.08 -14.36
N ILE A 107 -10.60 -0.84 -13.43
CA ILE A 107 -11.74 0.07 -13.62
C ILE A 107 -11.58 1.39 -12.87
N GLY A 108 -10.73 1.44 -11.85
CA GLY A 108 -10.40 2.67 -11.18
C GLY A 108 -9.11 2.57 -10.37
N SER A 109 -8.46 3.70 -10.18
CA SER A 109 -7.21 3.83 -9.45
C SER A 109 -7.29 5.01 -8.50
N GLY A 110 -6.93 4.81 -7.23
CA GLY A 110 -6.98 5.84 -6.20
C GLY A 110 -5.63 6.04 -5.53
N ALA A 111 -5.16 7.28 -5.49
CA ALA A 111 -4.02 7.69 -4.68
C ALA A 111 -4.54 8.42 -3.43
N PHE A 112 -4.38 7.80 -2.27
CA PHE A 112 -4.92 8.29 -1.00
C PHE A 112 -3.81 8.61 0.01
N VAL A 113 -3.96 9.71 0.74
CA VAL A 113 -2.97 10.14 1.73
C VAL A 113 -3.26 9.50 3.09
N SER A 114 -2.20 9.05 3.77
CA SER A 114 -2.23 8.54 5.14
C SER A 114 -1.01 9.03 5.93
N LYS A 115 -1.03 8.89 7.28
CA LYS A 115 0.14 9.06 8.15
C LYS A 115 1.39 8.43 7.53
N HIS A 116 2.46 9.20 7.38
CA HIS A 116 3.73 8.71 6.86
C HIS A 116 4.34 7.68 7.83
N SER A 117 4.84 6.55 7.32
CA SER A 117 5.34 5.44 8.16
C SER A 117 6.63 5.78 8.94
N ILE A 118 7.56 6.49 8.29
CA ILE A 118 8.85 6.88 8.91
C ILE A 118 8.71 8.09 9.82
N ILE A 119 8.20 9.21 9.28
CA ILE A 119 8.05 10.49 10.00
C ILE A 119 6.57 10.68 10.33
N THR A 120 6.14 10.11 11.45
CA THR A 120 4.72 10.00 11.82
C THR A 120 4.02 11.33 12.06
N SER A 121 4.75 12.44 12.16
CA SER A 121 4.18 13.80 12.20
C SER A 121 3.55 14.21 10.86
N ILE A 122 4.04 13.69 9.73
CA ILE A 122 3.54 14.02 8.39
C ILE A 122 2.22 13.30 8.13
N ALA A 123 1.21 14.08 7.75
CA ALA A 123 -0.15 13.60 7.51
C ALA A 123 -0.72 12.76 8.67
N SER A 124 -0.30 13.05 9.91
CA SER A 124 -0.63 12.29 11.12
C SER A 124 -2.13 12.07 11.37
N LYS A 125 -2.97 12.98 10.86
CA LYS A 125 -4.43 12.96 11.00
C LYS A 125 -5.16 12.36 9.79
N ARG A 126 -4.45 11.93 8.74
CA ARG A 126 -5.02 11.37 7.50
C ARG A 126 -4.96 9.83 7.53
N PRO A 127 -5.98 9.10 7.05
CA PRO A 127 -7.22 9.63 6.48
C PRO A 127 -8.12 10.29 7.54
N ASP A 128 -8.59 11.50 7.23
CA ASP A 128 -9.58 12.29 7.97
C ASP A 128 -10.97 12.19 7.31
N GLU A 129 -11.97 12.88 7.85
CA GLU A 129 -13.35 12.83 7.35
C GLU A 129 -13.51 13.24 5.87
N ASN A 130 -12.67 14.15 5.36
CA ASN A 130 -12.73 14.53 3.95
C ASN A 130 -12.13 13.44 3.07
N ASP A 131 -11.07 12.76 3.53
CA ASP A 131 -10.55 11.58 2.83
C ASP A 131 -11.56 10.47 2.74
N LEU A 132 -12.29 10.22 3.83
CA LEU A 132 -13.33 9.20 3.85
C LEU A 132 -14.43 9.54 2.82
N LYS A 133 -14.83 10.81 2.71
CA LYS A 133 -15.78 11.26 1.67
C LYS A 133 -15.24 11.10 0.26
N ASP A 134 -13.95 11.38 0.04
CA ASP A 134 -13.31 11.13 -1.27
C ASP A 134 -13.33 9.63 -1.61
N ILE A 135 -13.03 8.76 -0.64
CA ILE A 135 -13.07 7.29 -0.82
C ILE A 135 -14.50 6.82 -1.13
N GLU A 136 -15.52 7.41 -0.51
CA GLU A 136 -16.93 7.09 -0.77
C GLU A 136 -17.36 7.52 -2.17
N LYS A 137 -17.01 8.75 -2.58
CA LYS A 137 -17.22 9.25 -3.93
C LYS A 137 -16.51 8.39 -4.98
N PHE A 138 -15.31 7.92 -4.68
CA PHE A 138 -14.60 6.95 -5.50
C PHE A 138 -15.41 5.65 -5.61
N GLY A 139 -15.90 5.14 -4.48
CA GLY A 139 -16.77 3.96 -4.41
C GLY A 139 -18.02 4.05 -5.28
N ASP A 140 -18.71 5.19 -5.31
CA ASP A 140 -19.88 5.40 -6.18
C ASP A 140 -19.54 5.16 -7.66
N ASN A 141 -18.42 5.72 -8.12
CA ASN A 141 -17.96 5.56 -9.50
C ASN A 141 -17.52 4.12 -9.79
N ILE A 142 -16.87 3.45 -8.82
CA ILE A 142 -16.50 2.03 -8.95
C ILE A 142 -17.75 1.16 -9.12
N LEU A 143 -18.80 1.38 -8.32
CA LEU A 143 -20.05 0.63 -8.44
C LEU A 143 -20.70 0.83 -9.81
N GLU A 144 -20.73 2.08 -10.31
CA GLU A 144 -21.26 2.38 -11.64
C GLU A 144 -20.48 1.66 -12.75
N LEU A 145 -19.14 1.73 -12.72
CA LEU A 145 -18.28 1.09 -13.72
C LEU A 145 -18.36 -0.44 -13.66
N PHE A 146 -18.43 -1.01 -12.45
CA PHE A 146 -18.59 -2.44 -12.24
C PHE A 146 -19.92 -2.95 -12.81
N ALA A 147 -21.01 -2.19 -12.61
CA ALA A 147 -22.34 -2.55 -13.09
C ALA A 147 -22.49 -2.52 -14.62
N LYS A 148 -21.71 -1.69 -15.34
CA LYS A 148 -21.82 -1.57 -16.80
C LYS A 148 -21.51 -2.87 -17.54
N GLY A 149 -20.65 -3.74 -17.00
CA GLY A 149 -20.36 -5.06 -17.59
C GLY A 149 -19.76 -5.03 -19.01
N ILE A 150 -19.29 -3.86 -19.46
CA ILE A 150 -18.65 -3.68 -20.77
C ILE A 150 -17.13 -3.67 -20.64
N LYS A 151 -16.45 -3.79 -21.78
CA LYS A 151 -15.01 -3.59 -21.88
C LYS A 151 -14.71 -2.09 -21.78
N LEU A 152 -13.75 -1.75 -20.94
CA LEU A 152 -13.35 -0.36 -20.66
C LEU A 152 -11.89 -0.16 -21.08
N ASN A 153 -11.51 1.08 -21.40
CA ASN A 153 -10.12 1.48 -21.43
C ASN A 153 -9.67 1.75 -19.99
N PRO A 154 -8.48 1.28 -19.57
CA PRO A 154 -8.02 1.45 -18.20
C PRO A 154 -7.84 2.93 -17.83
N PRO A 155 -7.86 3.27 -16.52
CA PRO A 155 -7.64 4.64 -16.07
C PRO A 155 -6.26 5.17 -16.50
N GLU A 156 -6.23 6.37 -17.05
CA GLU A 156 -4.96 7.07 -17.30
C GLU A 156 -4.41 7.63 -15.98
N VAL A 157 -3.33 7.03 -15.48
CA VAL A 157 -2.64 7.46 -14.25
C VAL A 157 -1.30 8.11 -14.58
N LYS A 158 -0.82 9.01 -13.73
CA LYS A 158 0.52 9.60 -13.90
C LYS A 158 1.61 8.54 -13.67
N GLY A 159 2.75 8.77 -14.31
CA GLY A 159 3.95 7.95 -14.19
C GLY A 159 4.62 7.76 -15.54
N SER A 160 5.84 7.23 -15.53
CA SER A 160 6.54 6.83 -16.74
C SER A 160 7.42 5.60 -16.49
N GLY A 161 7.28 4.60 -17.35
CA GLY A 161 8.21 3.46 -17.43
C GLY A 161 9.45 3.78 -18.29
N PRO A 162 10.48 2.91 -18.27
CA PRO A 162 10.62 1.73 -17.43
C PRO A 162 10.94 2.11 -15.98
N PHE A 163 10.49 1.31 -15.02
CA PHE A 163 10.71 1.62 -13.62
C PHE A 163 12.11 1.19 -13.16
N GLU A 164 12.88 2.13 -12.61
CA GLU A 164 14.22 1.84 -12.10
C GLU A 164 14.20 0.86 -10.91
N GLU A 165 15.31 0.17 -10.68
CA GLU A 165 15.47 -0.70 -9.53
C GLU A 165 15.47 0.13 -8.24
N ILE A 166 14.65 -0.28 -7.25
CA ILE A 166 14.61 0.39 -5.96
C ILE A 166 15.90 0.02 -5.22
N LYS A 167 16.77 1.00 -5.00
CA LYS A 167 17.97 0.79 -4.19
C LYS A 167 17.56 0.39 -2.77
N PRO A 168 18.25 -0.59 -2.16
CA PRO A 168 17.99 -0.99 -0.79
C PRO A 168 18.00 0.23 0.12
N GLY A 169 16.90 0.38 0.89
CA GLY A 169 16.86 1.33 1.97
C GLY A 169 17.83 0.93 3.07
N SER A 170 17.85 1.69 4.15
CA SER A 170 18.63 1.27 5.30
C SER A 170 17.80 0.48 6.28
N LYS A 171 18.52 -0.25 7.11
CA LYS A 171 17.98 -1.11 8.14
C LYS A 171 17.32 -0.28 9.23
N ILE A 172 16.34 -0.90 9.87
CA ILE A 172 15.62 -0.36 11.03
C ILE A 172 16.02 -1.23 12.20
N ASP A 173 17.15 -0.90 12.81
CA ASP A 173 17.72 -1.65 13.92
C ASP A 173 17.19 -1.19 15.26
N CYS A 174 17.55 -1.93 16.31
CA CYS A 174 17.28 -1.54 17.68
C CYS A 174 18.41 -0.68 18.26
N ASN A 175 18.05 0.25 19.12
CA ASN A 175 18.98 0.85 20.08
C ASN A 175 19.20 -0.06 21.30
N GLU A 176 19.93 0.44 22.30
CA GLU A 176 20.24 -0.24 23.56
C GLU A 176 19.03 -0.54 24.47
N ASP A 177 17.86 0.07 24.21
CA ASP A 177 16.64 -0.15 25.02
C ASP A 177 15.94 -1.47 24.68
N CYS A 178 16.44 -2.24 23.70
CA CYS A 178 15.85 -3.49 23.29
C CYS A 178 15.76 -4.51 24.44
N ILE A 179 14.54 -5.00 24.70
CA ILE A 179 14.27 -6.01 25.72
C ILE A 179 14.20 -7.45 25.16
N PHE A 180 14.58 -7.65 23.88
CA PHE A 180 14.61 -8.96 23.21
C PHE A 180 13.27 -9.73 23.25
N CYS A 181 12.12 -9.04 23.18
CA CYS A 181 10.81 -9.67 23.25
C CYS A 181 10.41 -10.49 22.01
N GLY A 182 10.97 -10.16 20.83
CA GLY A 182 10.70 -10.88 19.58
C GLY A 182 9.48 -10.41 18.78
N ASP A 183 8.62 -9.51 19.29
CA ASP A 183 7.41 -9.06 18.57
C ASP A 183 7.68 -8.53 17.16
N CYS A 184 8.83 -7.86 17.00
CA CYS A 184 9.29 -7.33 15.72
C CYS A 184 9.59 -8.42 14.66
N VAL A 185 9.93 -9.63 15.08
CA VAL A 185 10.19 -10.78 14.21
C VAL A 185 8.89 -11.22 13.54
N GLU A 186 7.83 -11.38 14.35
CA GLU A 186 6.53 -11.87 13.90
C GLU A 186 5.88 -10.95 12.86
N VAL A 187 6.09 -9.64 12.96
CA VAL A 187 5.49 -8.64 12.07
C VAL A 187 6.35 -8.30 10.86
N CYS A 188 7.56 -8.86 10.72
CA CYS A 188 8.48 -8.52 9.64
C CYS A 188 8.02 -9.16 8.31
N PRO A 189 7.49 -8.38 7.34
CA PRO A 189 6.88 -8.97 6.14
C PRO A 189 7.89 -9.62 5.19
N VAL A 190 9.18 -9.34 5.39
CA VAL A 190 10.28 -9.84 4.55
C VAL A 190 11.23 -10.76 5.33
N GLY A 191 10.92 -11.07 6.59
CA GLY A 191 11.65 -12.07 7.37
C GLY A 191 13.13 -11.75 7.63
N VAL A 192 13.51 -10.48 7.65
CA VAL A 192 14.93 -10.06 7.80
C VAL A 192 15.35 -9.79 9.25
N ILE A 193 14.50 -10.08 10.23
CA ILE A 193 14.82 -9.93 11.65
C ILE A 193 15.03 -11.35 12.22
N PRO A 194 16.24 -11.72 12.68
CA PRO A 194 16.49 -13.05 13.25
C PRO A 194 15.73 -13.29 14.57
N GLU A 195 15.28 -14.53 14.79
CA GLU A 195 14.60 -14.93 16.04
C GLU A 195 15.56 -14.97 17.24
N ASP A 196 16.81 -15.37 17.01
CA ASP A 196 17.87 -15.47 18.03
C ASP A 196 18.54 -14.12 18.32
N GLU A 197 18.44 -13.17 17.40
CA GLU A 197 18.99 -11.82 17.52
C GLU A 197 17.95 -10.75 17.10
N PRO A 198 16.82 -10.61 17.83
CA PRO A 198 15.72 -9.72 17.44
C PRO A 198 16.05 -8.23 17.54
N ASN A 199 17.26 -7.87 17.98
CA ASN A 199 17.77 -6.50 18.01
C ASN A 199 18.48 -6.08 16.71
N THR A 200 18.76 -7.01 15.80
CA THR A 200 19.41 -6.73 14.52
C THR A 200 18.45 -6.88 13.33
N THR A 201 18.92 -6.43 12.16
CA THR A 201 18.21 -6.51 10.89
C THR A 201 19.19 -6.93 9.79
N MET A 202 18.88 -8.01 9.09
CA MET A 202 19.62 -8.47 7.93
C MET A 202 19.36 -7.59 6.70
N ASP A 203 20.09 -7.85 5.62
CA ASP A 203 19.84 -7.19 4.34
C ASP A 203 18.45 -7.54 3.78
N GLY A 204 17.86 -6.65 3.00
CA GLY A 204 16.52 -6.81 2.43
C GLY A 204 15.40 -6.08 3.20
N CYS A 205 15.74 -5.29 4.21
CA CYS A 205 14.77 -4.41 4.87
C CYS A 205 14.12 -3.44 3.88
N ILE A 206 12.78 -3.42 3.85
CA ILE A 206 11.99 -2.54 2.98
C ILE A 206 11.57 -1.23 3.67
N MET A 207 12.07 -0.95 4.88
CA MET A 207 11.75 0.27 5.64
C MET A 207 10.24 0.50 5.87
N CYS A 208 9.48 -0.58 6.03
CA CYS A 208 8.01 -0.48 6.19
C CYS A 208 7.56 0.05 7.56
N MET A 209 8.44 -0.02 8.57
CA MET A 209 8.22 0.40 9.96
C MET A 209 7.21 -0.43 10.78
N ALA A 210 6.78 -1.62 10.31
CA ALA A 210 5.94 -2.52 11.12
C ALA A 210 6.59 -2.87 12.46
N CYS A 211 7.88 -3.18 12.43
CA CYS A 211 8.66 -3.55 13.60
C CYS A 211 8.81 -2.42 14.64
N ARG A 212 8.76 -1.16 14.20
CA ARG A 212 8.72 0.02 15.09
C ARG A 212 7.34 0.17 15.71
N GLU A 213 6.28 0.08 14.91
CA GLU A 213 4.90 0.28 15.38
C GLU A 213 4.50 -0.73 16.47
N ILE A 214 5.05 -1.95 16.44
CA ILE A 214 4.78 -2.98 17.46
C ILE A 214 5.74 -2.94 18.67
N CYS A 215 6.85 -2.19 18.60
CA CYS A 215 7.88 -2.26 19.63
C CYS A 215 7.38 -1.65 20.95
N PRO A 216 7.29 -2.43 22.05
CA PRO A 216 6.70 -1.94 23.31
C PRO A 216 7.57 -0.90 24.03
N VAL A 217 8.84 -0.78 23.63
CA VAL A 217 9.85 0.12 24.22
C VAL A 217 10.41 1.13 23.22
N ASP A 218 9.80 1.26 22.03
CA ASP A 218 10.25 2.14 20.92
C ASP A 218 11.75 2.03 20.57
N ALA A 219 12.34 0.85 20.81
CA ALA A 219 13.76 0.60 20.55
C ALA A 219 14.07 0.54 19.05
N ARG A 220 13.09 0.23 18.19
CA ARG A 220 13.26 0.08 16.74
C ARG A 220 13.03 1.39 16.00
N GLY A 221 14.01 1.84 15.23
CA GLY A 221 13.87 3.09 14.51
C GLY A 221 14.98 3.36 13.51
N LEU A 222 14.98 4.58 12.99
CA LEU A 222 16.16 5.14 12.36
C LEU A 222 17.09 5.67 13.44
N GLU A 223 18.39 5.53 13.23
CA GLU A 223 19.39 6.22 14.02
C GLU A 223 19.06 7.72 14.18
N PRO A 224 19.24 8.34 15.36
CA PRO A 224 18.75 9.69 15.64
C PRO A 224 19.20 10.75 14.62
N GLU A 225 20.49 10.78 14.26
CA GLU A 225 21.01 11.73 13.27
C GLU A 225 20.32 11.57 11.91
N ARG A 226 20.13 10.31 11.50
CA ARG A 226 19.46 9.99 10.24
C ARG A 226 17.98 10.32 10.28
N TYR A 227 17.32 10.09 11.40
CA TYR A 227 15.92 10.45 11.59
C TYR A 227 15.75 11.95 11.35
N GLU A 228 16.58 12.79 11.97
CA GLU A 228 16.52 14.24 11.82
C GLU A 228 16.79 14.70 10.39
N VAL A 229 17.81 14.15 9.71
CA VAL A 229 18.08 14.45 8.29
C VAL A 229 16.90 14.05 7.40
N THR A 230 16.34 12.86 7.63
CA THR A 230 15.19 12.35 6.87
C THR A 230 13.95 13.21 7.12
N LYS A 231 13.72 13.61 8.38
CA LYS A 231 12.64 14.47 8.80
C LYS A 231 12.74 15.84 8.13
N ALA A 232 13.88 16.52 8.23
CA ALA A 232 14.07 17.83 7.62
C ALA A 232 13.80 17.81 6.11
N ARG A 233 14.29 16.78 5.41
CA ARG A 233 14.05 16.62 3.97
C ARG A 233 12.56 16.38 3.66
N LEU A 234 11.91 15.49 4.39
CA LEU A 234 10.50 15.15 4.13
C LEU A 234 9.56 16.27 4.54
N ASP A 235 9.84 17.00 5.63
CA ASP A 235 9.08 18.18 6.02
C ASP A 235 9.08 19.20 4.88
N GLU A 236 10.23 19.43 4.21
CA GLU A 236 10.31 20.30 3.02
C GLU A 236 9.44 19.80 1.86
N LEU A 237 9.54 18.51 1.53
CA LEU A 237 8.83 17.91 0.40
C LEU A 237 7.33 17.66 0.65
N THR A 238 6.88 17.82 1.89
CA THR A 238 5.49 17.53 2.32
C THR A 238 4.81 18.72 2.99
N LYS A 239 5.35 19.93 2.83
CA LYS A 239 4.76 21.19 3.35
C LYS A 239 3.34 21.42 2.86
N GLU A 240 3.08 21.08 1.60
CA GLU A 240 1.79 21.31 0.99
C GLU A 240 0.82 20.17 1.31
N HIS A 241 -0.44 20.54 1.48
CA HIS A 241 -1.53 19.58 1.58
C HIS A 241 -1.72 18.89 0.24
N ARG A 242 -1.52 17.57 0.17
CA ARG A 242 -1.87 16.79 -1.03
C ARG A 242 -3.35 16.37 -0.99
N PRO A 243 -4.12 16.67 -2.05
CA PRO A 243 -5.45 16.08 -2.23
C PRO A 243 -5.33 14.60 -2.58
N ASN A 244 -6.41 13.85 -2.37
CA ASN A 244 -6.53 12.52 -2.95
C ASN A 244 -6.78 12.63 -4.46
N GLU A 245 -6.26 11.68 -5.22
CA GLU A 245 -6.44 11.64 -6.67
C GLU A 245 -7.17 10.35 -7.05
N MET A 246 -8.17 10.47 -7.92
CA MET A 246 -9.03 9.35 -8.33
C MET A 246 -9.12 9.31 -9.85
N TYR A 247 -8.88 8.15 -10.42
CA TYR A 247 -8.81 7.89 -11.85
C TYR A 247 -9.81 6.79 -12.20
N TYR A 248 -10.47 6.94 -13.34
CA TYR A 248 -11.55 6.05 -13.76
C TYR A 248 -11.32 5.54 -15.17
N ALA A 249 -11.71 4.29 -15.39
CA ALA A 249 -11.74 3.70 -16.71
C ALA A 249 -12.80 4.38 -17.58
N THR A 250 -12.53 4.49 -18.87
CA THR A 250 -13.44 5.11 -19.84
C THR A 250 -14.10 4.06 -20.72
N VAL A 251 -15.30 4.38 -21.22
CA VAL A 251 -15.97 3.52 -22.20
C VAL A 251 -15.15 3.50 -23.48
N LYS A 252 -14.91 2.30 -24.02
CA LYS A 252 -14.18 2.10 -25.26
C LYS A 252 -14.98 2.53 -26.48
#